data_AF-N8W029-F1
#
_entry.id   AF-N8W029-F1
#
_cell.length_a   1.000
_cell.length_b   1.000
_cell.length_c   1.000
_cell.angle_alpha   90.00
_cell.angle_beta   90.00
_cell.angle_gamma   90.00
#
_symmetry.space_group_name_H-M   'P 1'
#
loop_
_entity.id
_entity.type
_entity.pdbx_description
1 polymer ?
#
loop_
_entity_poly.entity_id
_entity_poly.type
_entity_poly.pdbx_seq_one_letter_code
_entity_poly.pdbx_strand_id
1 'polypeptide(L)' 'MFQYEGLFRQDRIVKGHNRNTAWFSMIDDEWPELKNAYQQWLSPDNFDQQGVQKQKLSDFLIE' A
#
# COMPACT_ATOMS: atom_id res chain seq x y z
N MET A 1 -1.94 -5.46 1.40
CA MET A 1 -1.92 -4.12 0.78
C MET A 1 -3.16 -3.39 1.27
N PHE A 2 -3.40 -2.11 0.96
CA PHE A 2 -4.74 -1.57 1.17
C PHE A 2 -5.71 -2.20 0.16
N GLN A 3 -6.86 -2.69 0.62
CA GLN A 3 -7.88 -3.30 -0.23
C GLN A 3 -8.90 -2.26 -0.68
N TYR A 4 -9.29 -2.27 -1.96
CA TYR A 4 -10.30 -1.37 -2.49
C TYR A 4 -11.71 -1.76 -2.02
N GLU A 5 -12.47 -0.76 -1.55
CA GLU A 5 -13.82 -0.96 -1.01
C GLU A 5 -14.91 -0.29 -1.86
N GLY A 6 -14.60 0.76 -2.61
CA GLY A 6 -15.61 1.43 -3.42
C GLY A 6 -15.23 2.81 -3.94
N LEU A 7 -16.08 3.33 -4.82
CA LEU A 7 -15.95 4.64 -5.43
C LEU A 7 -17.17 5.49 -5.11
N PHE A 8 -16.96 6.56 -4.36
CA PHE A 8 -18.01 7.56 -4.14
C PHE A 8 -17.98 8.55 -5.31
N ARG A 9 -19.08 8.57 -6.07
CA ARG A 9 -19.24 9.45 -7.23
C ARG A 9 -19.56 10.86 -6.76
N GLN A 10 -18.88 11.85 -7.33
CA GLN A 10 -19.05 13.27 -6.99
C GLN A 10 -18.91 13.58 -5.49
N ASP A 11 -18.03 12.86 -4.80
CA ASP A 11 -17.80 12.98 -3.36
C ASP A 11 -17.50 14.43 -2.95
N ARG A 12 -16.67 15.14 -3.74
CA ARG A 12 -16.29 16.53 -3.45
C ARG A 12 -16.05 17.36 -4.70
N ILE A 13 -16.11 18.68 -4.54
CA ILE A 13 -15.48 19.63 -5.44
C ILE A 13 -14.15 20.06 -4.84
N VAL A 14 -13.05 19.82 -5.56
CA VAL A 14 -11.69 20.18 -5.13
C VAL A 14 -11.08 21.09 -6.18
N LYS A 15 -10.71 22.32 -5.79
CA LYS A 15 -10.15 23.34 -6.69
C LYS A 15 -11.04 23.59 -7.93
N GLY A 16 -12.36 23.60 -7.74
CA GLY A 16 -13.32 23.83 -8.82
C GLY A 16 -13.63 22.60 -9.70
N HIS A 17 -13.02 21.44 -9.42
CA HIS A 17 -13.25 20.21 -10.19
C HIS A 17 -14.00 19.16 -9.38
N ASN A 18 -14.85 18.40 -10.05
CA ASN A 18 -15.46 17.21 -9.49
C ASN A 18 -14.40 16.16 -9.16
N ARG A 19 -14.48 15.58 -7.97
CA ARG A 19 -13.68 14.45 -7.53
C ARG A 19 -14.59 13.28 -7.18
N ASN A 20 -14.33 12.13 -7.82
CA ASN A 20 -14.73 10.84 -7.30
C ASN A 20 -13.67 10.36 -6.29
N THR A 21 -14.10 9.77 -5.18
CA THR A 21 -13.18 9.28 -4.15
C THR A 21 -13.20 7.76 -4.11
N ALA A 22 -12.06 7.15 -4.42
CA ALA A 22 -11.83 5.73 -4.20
C ALA A 22 -11.42 5.50 -2.75
N TRP A 23 -12.09 4.56 -2.10
CA TRP A 23 -11.86 4.18 -0.70
C TRP A 23 -11.12 2.86 -0.64
N PHE A 24 -10.18 2.79 0.31
CA PHE A 24 -9.40 1.61 0.59
C PHE A 24 -9.24 1.44 2.10
N SER A 25 -9.11 0.21 2.55
CA SER A 25 -8.94 -0.12 3.97
C SER A 25 -7.82 -1.13 4.18
N MET A 26 -7.44 -1.28 5.44
CA MET A 26 -6.63 -2.37 5.96
C MET A 26 -7.20 -2.69 7.33
N ILE A 27 -7.57 -3.94 7.56
CA ILE A 27 -8.16 -4.37 8.84
C ILE A 27 -7.12 -5.03 9.74
N ASP A 28 -7.47 -5.24 11.00
CA ASP A 28 -6.63 -5.87 12.01
C ASP A 28 -6.22 -7.29 11.64
N ASP A 29 -7.11 -8.08 11.03
CA ASP A 29 -6.79 -9.44 10.57
C ASP A 29 -5.74 -9.47 9.42
N GLU A 30 -5.65 -8.41 8.61
CA GLU A 30 -4.69 -8.30 7.50
C GLU A 30 -3.33 -7.76 7.97
N TRP A 31 -3.30 -7.06 9.11
CA TRP A 31 -2.11 -6.37 9.59
C TRP A 31 -0.91 -7.28 9.89
N PRO A 32 -1.05 -8.47 10.53
CA PRO A 32 0.08 -9.33 10.84
C PRO A 32 0.93 -9.71 9.61
N GLU A 33 0.27 -10.10 8.52
CA GLU A 33 0.93 -10.44 7.25
C GLU A 33 1.63 -9.22 6.65
N LEU A 34 0.92 -8.08 6.64
CA LEU A 34 1.46 -6.85 6.08
C LEU A 34 2.66 -6.35 6.86
N LYS A 35 2.59 -6.38 8.19
CA LYS A 35 3.70 -6.02 9.06
C LYS A 35 4.94 -6.85 8.74
N ASN A 36 4.79 -8.16 8.54
CA ASN A 36 5.90 -9.03 8.16
C ASN A 36 6.51 -8.60 6.81
N ALA A 37 5.68 -8.40 5.79
CA ALA A 37 6.14 -7.93 4.48
C ALA A 37 6.86 -6.57 4.54
N TYR A 38 6.32 -5.62 5.31
CA TYR A 38 6.98 -4.33 5.54
C TYR A 38 8.32 -4.49 6.25
N GLN A 39 8.42 -5.36 7.26
CA GLN A 39 9.67 -5.62 7.98
C GLN A 39 10.74 -6.24 7.07
N GLN A 40 10.36 -7.19 6.22
CA GLN A 40 11.29 -7.79 5.25
C GLN A 40 11.74 -6.78 4.19
N TRP A 41 10.79 -6.01 3.64
CA TRP A 41 11.11 -4.99 2.65
C TRP A 41 12.00 -3.87 3.19
N LEU A 42 11.78 -3.45 4.45
CA LEU A 42 12.58 -2.43 5.13
C LEU A 42 13.92 -2.96 5.68
N SER A 43 14.13 -4.28 5.68
CA SER A 43 15.39 -4.86 6.14
C SER A 43 16.56 -4.29 5.34
N PRO A 44 17.70 -3.93 5.98
CA PRO A 44 18.91 -3.54 5.26
C PRO A 44 19.34 -4.58 4.22
N ASP A 45 19.02 -5.86 4.44
CA ASP A 45 19.32 -6.95 3.52
C ASP A 45 18.59 -6.84 2.18
N ASN A 46 17.45 -6.14 2.13
CA ASN A 46 16.69 -5.89 0.91
C ASN A 46 17.24 -4.70 0.10
N PHE A 47 18.32 -4.05 0.52
CA PHE A 47 18.93 -2.94 -0.23
C PHE A 47 20.37 -3.28 -0.64
N ASP A 48 20.76 -2.86 -1.84
CA ASP A 48 22.14 -2.98 -2.31
C ASP A 48 23.02 -1.82 -1.78
N GLN A 49 24.30 -1.81 -2.18
CA GLN A 49 25.25 -0.80 -1.73
C GLN A 49 24.93 0.62 -2.23
N GLN A 50 24.05 0.75 -3.22
CA GLN A 50 23.58 2.03 -3.75
C GLN A 50 22.23 2.45 -3.14
N GLY A 51 21.67 1.66 -2.23
CA GLY A 51 20.37 1.89 -1.61
C GLY A 51 19.19 1.54 -2.50
N VAL A 52 19.42 0.76 -3.56
CA VAL A 52 18.34 0.27 -4.44
C VAL A 52 17.75 -1.01 -3.85
N GLN A 53 16.43 -1.10 -3.83
CA GLN A 53 15.71 -2.29 -3.37
C GLN A 53 16.02 -3.50 -4.27
N LYS A 54 16.27 -4.66 -3.67
CA LYS A 54 16.49 -5.94 -4.35
C LYS A 54 15.16 -6.61 -4.73
N GLN A 55 14.19 -6.59 -3.81
CA GLN A 55 12.80 -7.02 -4.03
C GLN A 55 11.83 -5.88 -3.72
N LYS A 56 10.72 -5.84 -4.45
CA LYS A 56 9.66 -4.85 -4.22
C LYS A 56 8.81 -5.29 -3.04
N LEU A 57 8.16 -4.33 -2.38
CA LEU A 57 7.23 -4.63 -1.28
C LEU A 57 6.14 -5.62 -1.70
N SER A 58 5.65 -5.53 -2.94
CA SER A 58 4.65 -6.44 -3.51
C SER A 58 5.10 -7.90 -3.54
N ASP A 59 6.41 -8.15 -3.64
CA ASP A 59 6.95 -9.49 -3.79
C ASP A 59 6.91 -10.26 -2.45
N PHE A 60 6.90 -9.54 -1.32
CA PHE A 60 6.74 -10.09 0.03
C PHE A 60 5.26 -10.28 0.44
N LEU A 61 4.31 -9.91 -0.42
CA LEU A 61 2.86 -10.02 -0.17
C LEU A 61 2.22 -11.22 -0.90
N ILE A 62 2.99 -11.99 -1.67
CA ILE A 62 2.48 -13.06 -2.56
C ILE A 62 3.02 -14.45 -2.14
N GLU A 63 3.74 -14.56 -1.01
CA GLU A 63 4.23 -15.84 -0.49
C GLU A 63 3.16 -16.63 0.29
#